data_AF-A0A7X1TL98-F1
#
_entry.id   AF-A0A7X1TL98-F1
#
_cell.length_a   1.000
_cell.length_b   1.000
_cell.length_c   1.000
_cell.angle_alpha   90.00
_cell.angle_beta   90.00
_cell.angle_gamma   90.00
#
_symmetry.space_group_name_H-M   'P 1'
#
loop_
_entity.id
_entity.type
_entity.pdbx_description
1 polymer ?
#
loop_
_entity_poly.entity_id
_entity_poly.type
_entity_poly.pdbx_seq_one_letter_code
_entity_poly.pdbx_strand_id
1 'polypeptide(L)'
;MTRRVKRKIGTASLAQAEIGYQLELARGASVIASMLTNENMTAAIGETLATFVGAHGTADLQIFVQLLGQRLVERDRSDAADILST
;
A
#
# COMPACT_ATOMS: atom_id res chain seq x y z
N MET A 1 -32.17 -2.32 1.22
CA MET A 1 -31.76 -2.89 -0.07
C MET A 1 -30.50 -2.14 -0.52
N THR A 2 -29.31 -2.52 -0.03
CA THR A 2 -28.08 -1.75 -0.29
C THR A 2 -27.22 -2.53 -1.27
N ARG A 3 -27.33 -2.18 -2.55
CA ARG A 3 -26.55 -2.80 -3.62
C ARG A 3 -25.11 -2.32 -3.48
N ARG A 4 -24.29 -3.06 -2.72
CA ARG A 4 -22.84 -2.84 -2.63
C ARG A 4 -22.27 -3.13 -4.02
N VAL A 5 -22.12 -2.10 -4.83
CA VAL A 5 -21.47 -2.19 -6.14
C VAL A 5 -20.03 -2.60 -5.87
N LYS A 6 -19.74 -3.88 -6.09
CA LYS A 6 -18.39 -4.42 -6.04
C LYS A 6 -17.66 -3.82 -7.24
N ARG A 7 -17.07 -2.63 -7.06
CA ARG A 7 -16.28 -1.97 -8.10
C ARG A 7 -15.20 -2.95 -8.54
N LYS A 8 -15.29 -3.45 -9.78
CA LYS A 8 -14.14 -4.06 -10.45
C LYS A 8 -13.09 -2.96 -10.53
N ILE A 9 -11.99 -3.12 -9.81
CA ILE A 9 -10.84 -2.23 -9.88
C ILE A 9 -10.28 -2.41 -11.30
N GLY A 10 -10.51 -1.45 -12.17
CA GLY A 10 -9.94 -1.43 -13.52
C GLY A 10 -8.52 -0.85 -13.50
N THR A 11 -7.73 -1.13 -14.53
CA THR A 11 -6.39 -0.53 -14.71
C THR A 11 -6.42 1.00 -14.65
N ALA A 12 -7.47 1.63 -15.17
CA ALA A 12 -7.69 3.07 -15.08
C ALA A 12 -7.85 3.58 -13.62
N SER A 13 -8.47 2.78 -12.73
CA SER A 13 -8.58 3.14 -11.32
C SER A 13 -7.28 2.97 -10.53
N LEU A 14 -6.40 2.04 -10.95
CA LEU A 14 -5.07 1.90 -10.35
C LEU A 14 -4.17 3.08 -10.69
N ALA A 15 -4.12 3.49 -11.96
CA ALA A 15 -3.32 4.63 -12.39
C ALA A 15 -3.77 5.95 -11.72
N GLN A 16 -5.08 6.15 -11.56
CA GLN A 16 -5.61 7.31 -10.83
C GLN A 16 -5.24 7.27 -9.35
N ALA A 17 -5.35 6.11 -8.70
CA ALA A 17 -4.95 5.95 -7.31
C ALA A 17 -3.44 6.13 -7.12
N GLU A 18 -2.62 5.68 -8.08
CA GLU A 18 -1.17 5.86 -8.02
C GLU A 18 -0.76 7.33 -8.06
N ILE A 19 -1.44 8.15 -8.88
CA ILE A 19 -1.25 9.60 -8.88
C ILE A 19 -1.78 10.21 -7.56
N GLY A 20 -2.98 9.80 -7.12
CA GLY A 20 -3.63 10.33 -5.93
C GLY A 20 -2.87 10.06 -4.63
N TYR A 21 -2.19 8.92 -4.54
CA TYR A 21 -1.46 8.46 -3.35
C TYR A 21 0.06 8.47 -3.54
N GLN A 22 0.56 9.21 -4.54
CA GLN A 22 1.97 9.18 -4.92
C GLN A 22 2.92 9.53 -3.75
N LEU A 23 2.53 10.49 -2.91
CA LEU A 23 3.33 10.92 -1.76
C LEU A 23 3.41 9.83 -0.69
N GLU A 24 2.27 9.27 -0.31
CA GLU A 24 2.15 8.21 0.69
C GLU A 24 2.86 6.93 0.23
N LEU A 25 2.72 6.58 -1.05
CA LEU A 25 3.44 5.46 -1.67
C LEU A 25 4.96 5.67 -1.63
N ALA A 26 5.43 6.86 -2.01
CA ALA A 26 6.86 7.17 -1.99
C ALA A 26 7.43 7.15 -0.56
N ARG A 27 6.72 7.77 0.39
CA ARG A 27 7.11 7.80 1.80
C ARG A 27 7.13 6.40 2.40
N GLY A 28 6.03 5.66 2.28
CA GLY A 28 5.89 4.31 2.82
C GLY A 28 6.95 3.37 2.27
N ALA A 29 7.11 3.33 0.94
CA ALA A 29 8.12 2.48 0.32
C ALA A 29 9.55 2.83 0.76
N SER A 30 9.88 4.13 0.92
CA SER A 30 11.19 4.54 1.41
C SER A 30 11.46 4.12 2.86
N VAL A 31 10.47 4.29 3.74
CA VAL A 31 10.62 3.91 5.16
C VAL A 31 10.78 2.40 5.28
N ILE A 32 9.87 1.63 4.67
CA ILE A 32 9.88 0.17 4.71
C ILE A 32 11.18 -0.39 4.11
N ALA A 33 11.62 0.13 2.96
CA ALA A 33 12.84 -0.33 2.30
C ALA A 33 14.12 -0.05 3.10
N SER A 34 14.10 0.88 4.05
CA SER A 34 15.23 1.17 4.93
C SER A 34 15.31 0.26 6.16
N MET A 35 14.29 -0.59 6.40
CA MET A 35 14.27 -1.49 7.55
C MET A 35 15.19 -2.70 7.33
N LEU A 36 16.08 -2.94 8.30
CA LEU A 36 17.09 -4.01 8.29
C LEU A 36 16.58 -5.35 8.87
N THR A 37 15.53 -5.31 9.70
CA THR A 37 14.98 -6.50 10.35
C THR A 37 13.51 -6.71 9.98
N ASN A 38 13.07 -7.97 9.95
CA ASN A 38 11.67 -8.31 9.67
C ASN A 38 10.70 -7.70 10.68
N GLU A 39 11.10 -7.62 11.96
CA GLU A 39 10.28 -7.03 13.01
C GLU A 39 10.03 -5.54 12.75
N ASN A 40 11.09 -4.77 12.50
CA ASN A 40 10.97 -3.34 12.22
C ASN A 40 10.23 -3.08 10.89
N MET A 41 10.40 -3.98 9.92
CA MET A 41 9.70 -3.89 8.64
C MET A 41 8.20 -4.12 8.80
N THR A 42 7.80 -5.12 9.59
CA THR A 42 6.38 -5.40 9.87
C THR A 42 5.74 -4.23 10.60
N ALA A 43 6.45 -3.65 11.58
CA ALA A 43 6.00 -2.44 12.27
C ALA A 43 5.85 -1.26 11.31
N ALA A 44 6.86 -0.99 10.46
CA ALA A 44 6.82 0.08 9.48
C ALA A 44 5.69 -0.08 8.45
N ILE A 45 5.40 -1.32 8.03
CA ILE A 45 4.23 -1.63 7.21
C ILE A 45 2.94 -1.27 7.96
N GLY A 46 2.79 -1.74 9.20
CA GLY A 46 1.62 -1.45 10.03
C GLY A 46 1.37 0.05 10.21
N GLU A 47 2.42 0.83 10.52
CA GLU A 47 2.35 2.28 10.65
C GLU A 47 2.00 2.99 9.34
N THR A 48 2.57 2.53 8.22
CA THR A 48 2.27 3.08 6.89
C THR A 48 0.79 2.87 6.55
N LEU A 49 0.26 1.67 6.78
CA LEU A 49 -1.15 1.36 6.51
C LEU A 49 -2.09 2.09 7.47
N ALA A 50 -1.75 2.17 8.76
CA ALA A 50 -2.54 2.91 9.75
C ALA A 50 -2.60 4.41 9.41
N THR A 51 -1.48 4.98 8.98
CA THR A 51 -1.42 6.39 8.54
C THR A 51 -2.30 6.62 7.32
N PHE A 52 -2.23 5.72 6.32
CA PHE A 52 -3.08 5.81 5.13
C PHE A 52 -4.57 5.74 5.50
N VAL A 53 -4.96 4.76 6.33
CA VAL A 53 -6.36 4.60 6.78
C VAL A 53 -6.82 5.81 7.59
N GLY A 54 -5.96 6.39 8.42
CA GLY A 54 -6.28 7.59 9.19
C GLY A 54 -6.57 8.82 8.31
N ALA A 55 -5.87 8.94 7.17
CA ALA A 55 -6.03 10.06 6.24
C ALA A 55 -7.15 9.85 5.22
N HIS A 56 -7.28 8.65 4.66
CA HIS A 56 -8.10 8.35 3.48
C HIS A 56 -9.26 7.37 3.75
N GLY A 57 -9.29 6.78 4.94
CA GLY A 57 -10.23 5.70 5.29
C GLY A 57 -9.84 4.36 4.70
N THR A 58 -10.73 3.36 4.84
CA THR A 58 -10.44 1.97 4.45
C THR A 58 -10.89 1.61 3.04
N ALA A 59 -11.60 2.49 2.35
CA ALA A 59 -12.21 2.19 1.04
C ALA A 59 -11.16 1.81 -0.02
N ASP A 60 -10.03 2.50 -0.02
CA ASP A 60 -8.97 2.34 -1.01
C ASP A 60 -7.74 1.60 -0.45
N LEU A 61 -7.84 1.02 0.75
CA LEU A 61 -6.72 0.34 1.41
C LEU A 61 -6.16 -0.80 0.55
N GLN A 62 -7.02 -1.61 -0.08
CA GLN A 62 -6.54 -2.69 -0.94
C GLN A 62 -5.77 -2.19 -2.17
N ILE A 63 -6.22 -1.08 -2.77
CA ILE A 63 -5.54 -0.48 -3.92
C ILE A 63 -4.18 0.06 -3.47
N PHE A 64 -4.16 0.74 -2.32
CA PHE A 64 -2.93 1.27 -1.75
C PHE A 64 -1.92 0.16 -1.42
N VAL A 65 -2.34 -0.93 -0.78
CA VAL A 65 -1.49 -2.11 -0.48
C VAL A 65 -0.91 -2.70 -1.76
N GLN A 66 -1.72 -2.83 -2.81
CA GLN A 66 -1.27 -3.35 -4.11
C GLN A 66 -0.18 -2.45 -4.73
N LEU A 67 -0.42 -1.14 -4.78
CA LEU A 67 0.55 -0.18 -5.33
C LEU A 67 1.83 -0.09 -4.48
N LEU A 68 1.70 -0.16 -3.16
CA LEU A 68 2.84 -0.17 -2.25
C LEU A 68 3.69 -1.42 -2.45
N GLY A 69 3.06 -2.58 -2.60
CA GLY A 69 3.75 -3.84 -2.92
C GLY A 69 4.56 -3.74 -4.23
N GLN A 70 3.97 -3.18 -5.29
CA GLN A 70 4.66 -2.95 -6.56
C GLN A 70 5.90 -2.06 -6.38
N ARG A 71 5.76 -0.95 -5.65
CA ARG A 71 6.86 -0.01 -5.35
C ARG A 71 7.97 -0.62 -4.50
N LEU A 72 7.67 -1.64 -3.68
CA LEU A 72 8.64 -2.37 -2.87
C LEU A 72 9.40 -3.39 -3.71
N VAL A 73 8.71 -4.12 -4.59
CA VAL A 73 9.34 -5.02 -5.57
C VAL A 73 10.30 -4.25 -6.48
N GLU A 74 9.90 -3.06 -6.97
CA GLU A 74 10.76 -2.16 -7.75
C GLU A 74 12.02 -1.66 -7.00
N ARG A 75 12.03 -1.78 -5.68
CA ARG A 75 13.15 -1.40 -4.80
C ARG A 75 13.94 -2.61 -4.29
N ASP A 76 13.80 -3.78 -4.92
CA ASP A 76 14.42 -5.04 -4.49
C ASP A 76 14.00 -5.50 -3.08
N ARG A 77 12.80 -5.09 -2.63
CA ARG A 77 12.22 -5.47 -1.32
C ARG A 77 11.01 -6.38 -1.48
N SER A 78 11.19 -7.48 -2.20
CA SER A 78 10.15 -8.51 -2.35
C SER A 78 9.76 -9.14 -1.01
N ASP A 79 10.70 -9.22 -0.06
CA ASP A 79 10.46 -9.63 1.32
C ASP A 79 9.37 -8.78 2.01
N ALA A 80 9.42 -7.46 1.82
CA ALA A 80 8.42 -6.55 2.33
C ALA A 80 7.07 -6.66 1.59
N ALA A 81 7.11 -6.89 0.28
CA ALA A 81 5.92 -7.08 -0.54
C ALA A 81 5.17 -8.39 -0.17
N ASP A 82 5.90 -9.45 0.19
CA ASP A 82 5.31 -10.72 0.61
C ASP A 82 4.53 -10.57 1.93
N ILE A 83 5.03 -9.76 2.86
CA ILE A 83 4.32 -9.45 4.13
C ILE A 83 2.99 -8.74 3.85
N LEU A 84 2.93 -7.85 2.85
CA LEU A 84 1.68 -7.17 2.45
C LEU A 84 0.65 -8.12 1.82
N SER A 85 1.08 -9.29 1.35
CA SER A 85 0.22 -10.28 0.70
C SER A 85 -0.32 -11.37 1.63
N THR A 86 0.16 -11.38 2.89
CA THR A 86 -0.23 -12.35 3.94
C THR A 86 -1.50 -11.90 4.66
#